data_AF-A0AAW6WEI8-F1
#
_entry.id   AF-A0AAW6WEI8-F1
#
_cell.length_a   1.000
_cell.length_b   1.000
_cell.length_c   1.000
_cell.angle_alpha   90.00
_cell.angle_beta   90.00
_cell.angle_gamma   90.00
#
_symmetry.space_group_name_H-M   'P 1'
#
loop_
_entity.id
_entity.type
_entity.pdbx_description
1 polymer ?
#
loop_
_entity_poly.entity_id
_entity_poly.type
_entity_poly.pdbx_seq_one_letter_code
_entity_poly.pdbx_strand_id
1 'polypeptide(L)' 'MTLPDDLILPICNRICTVREFARLQSFDDSFIFYGKRTTGGKERKKEVPQYTQVGNAVPPLLAKAIALEIYKVLKQ' A
#
# COMPACT_ATOMS: atom_id res chain seq x y z
N MET A 1 4.37 -7.81 -0.93
CA MET A 1 5.38 -7.31 0.03
C MET A 1 4.64 -6.77 1.25
N THR A 2 4.33 -7.66 2.20
CA THR A 2 3.45 -7.35 3.35
C THR A 2 4.22 -7.18 4.65
N LEU A 3 5.50 -7.52 4.66
CA LEU A 3 6.39 -7.36 5.79
C LEU A 3 7.22 -6.10 5.57
N PRO A 4 7.12 -5.09 6.46
CA PRO A 4 7.87 -3.86 6.30
C PRO A 4 9.38 -4.05 6.50
N ASP A 5 9.77 -5.14 7.16
CA ASP A 5 11.17 -5.46 7.47
C ASP A 5 11.95 -6.01 6.27
N ASP A 6 11.27 -6.32 5.16
CA ASP A 6 11.90 -6.79 3.92
C ASP A 6 12.68 -5.66 3.21
N LEU A 7 12.41 -4.39 3.55
CA LEU A 7 13.04 -3.21 2.92
C LEU A 7 13.69 -2.31 3.96
N ILE A 8 14.99 -2.07 3.80
CA ILE A 8 15.77 -1.07 4.53
C ILE A 8 16.01 0.13 3.63
N LEU A 9 15.87 1.34 4.16
CA LEU A 9 16.15 2.55 3.41
C LEU A 9 17.67 2.72 3.20
N PRO A 10 18.16 2.98 1.98
CA PRO A 10 19.60 3.10 1.71
C PRO A 10 20.28 4.26 2.44
N ILE A 11 19.51 5.29 2.80
CA ILE A 11 20.01 6.56 3.36
C ILE A 11 19.79 6.68 4.88
N CYS A 12 19.07 5.74 5.49
CA CYS A 12 18.82 5.76 6.92
C CYS A 12 18.63 4.34 7.48
N ASN A 13 19.23 4.07 8.63
CA ASN A 13 19.24 2.75 9.28
C ASN A 13 17.89 2.39 9.91
N ARG A 14 16.82 2.37 9.09
CA ARG A 14 15.47 1.97 9.46
C ARG A 14 14.72 1.41 8.26
N ILE A 15 13.62 0.73 8.56
CA ILE A 15 12.63 0.30 7.57
C ILE A 15 11.84 1.49 7.05
N CYS A 16 11.20 1.32 5.88
CA CYS A 16 10.23 2.28 5.37
C CYS A 16 9.04 2.43 6.31
N THR A 17 8.59 3.66 6.53
CA THR A 17 7.31 3.96 7.21
C THR A 17 6.13 3.57 6.33
N VAL A 18 4.95 3.41 6.95
CA VAL A 18 3.68 3.18 6.23
C VAL A 18 3.45 4.24 5.14
N ARG A 19 3.78 5.51 5.43
CA ARG A 19 3.59 6.62 4.48
C ARG A 19 4.56 6.55 3.29
N GLU A 20 5.82 6.21 3.54
CA GLU A 20 6.81 6.01 2.46
C GLU A 20 6.40 4.86 1.55
N PHE A 21 5.91 3.75 2.12
CA PHE A 21 5.35 2.65 1.35
C PHE A 21 4.12 3.06 0.54
N ALA A 22 3.23 3.86 1.12
CA ALA A 22 2.03 4.35 0.44
C ALA A 22 2.40 5.20 -0.79
N ARG A 23 3.42 6.06 -0.67
CA ARG A 23 3.94 6.85 -1.81
C ARG A 23 4.52 5.96 -2.92
N LEU A 24 5.25 4.90 -2.58
CA LEU A 24 5.72 3.91 -3.55
C LEU A 24 4.56 3.22 -4.28
N GLN A 25 3.46 3.00 -3.57
CA GLN A 25 2.20 2.48 -4.13
C GLN A 25 1.35 3.56 -4.80
N SER A 26 1.87 4.78 -5.02
CA SER A 26 1.17 5.91 -5.66
C SER A 26 -0.08 6.43 -4.95
N PHE A 27 -0.22 6.17 -3.65
CA PHE A 27 -1.24 6.82 -2.85
C PHE A 27 -0.89 8.30 -2.65
N ASP A 28 -1.93 9.14 -2.71
CA ASP A 28 -1.84 10.52 -2.30
C ASP A 28 -1.61 10.65 -0.79
N ASP A 29 -0.88 11.68 -0.37
CA ASP A 29 -0.55 11.90 1.03
C ASP A 29 -1.78 12.19 1.90
N SER A 30 -2.88 12.67 1.31
CA SER A 30 -4.16 12.86 2.01
C SER A 30 -4.86 11.54 2.34
N PHE A 31 -4.47 10.41 1.74
CA PHE A 31 -5.12 9.12 1.99
C PHE A 31 -4.79 8.59 3.40
N ILE A 32 -5.82 8.29 4.18
CA ILE A 32 -5.69 7.87 5.58
C ILE A 32 -5.85 6.35 5.69
N PHE A 33 -4.83 5.69 6.25
CA PHE A 33 -4.88 4.28 6.63
C PHE A 33 -5.26 4.15 8.11
N TYR A 34 -6.24 3.31 8.41
CA TYR A 34 -6.73 3.08 9.77
C TYR A 34 -6.21 1.76 10.36
N GLY A 35 -6.26 1.63 11.69
CA GLY A 35 -5.82 0.43 12.40
C GLY A 35 -4.37 0.45 12.86
N LYS A 36 -3.88 -0.68 13.40
CA LYS A 36 -2.51 -0.83 13.91
C LYS A 36 -1.49 -0.75 12.76
N ARG A 37 -0.28 -0.23 13.03
CA ARG A 37 0.78 -0.16 12.02
C ARG A 37 1.22 -1.56 11.56
N THR A 38 1.54 -2.42 12.51
CA THR A 38 1.91 -3.83 12.30
C THR A 38 1.09 -4.73 13.22
N THR A 39 0.95 -5.99 12.81
CA THR A 39 0.45 -7.07 13.66
C THR A 39 1.44 -8.23 13.54
N GLY A 40 1.73 -8.93 14.64
CA GLY A 40 2.67 -10.06 14.70
C GLY A 40 1.98 -11.40 14.92
N GLY A 41 2.72 -12.49 14.67
CA GLY A 41 2.32 -13.84 15.05
C GLY A 41 1.04 -14.36 14.39
N LYS A 42 0.25 -15.13 15.15
CA LYS A 42 -0.98 -15.79 14.68
C LYS A 42 -2.07 -14.81 14.23
N GLU A 43 -2.03 -13.58 14.73
CA GLU A 43 -3.05 -12.56 14.46
C GLU A 43 -2.92 -11.93 13.06
N ARG A 44 -1.79 -12.13 12.35
CA ARG A 44 -1.64 -11.68 10.94
C ARG A 44 -2.65 -12.30 9.97
N LYS A 45 -3.25 -13.44 10.33
CA LYS A 45 -4.31 -14.09 9.53
C LYS A 45 -5.69 -13.46 9.75
N LYS A 46 -5.87 -12.69 10.81
CA LYS A 46 -7.15 -12.12 11.23
C LYS A 46 -7.19 -10.61 11.11
N GLU A 47 -6.08 -9.94 11.43
CA GLU A 47 -5.96 -8.49 11.34
C GLU A 47 -5.29 -8.07 10.03
N VAL A 48 -5.74 -6.96 9.46
CA VAL A 48 -5.12 -6.31 8.29
C VAL A 48 -4.52 -4.97 8.74
N PRO A 49 -3.30 -4.97 9.31
CA PRO A 49 -2.63 -3.75 9.76
C PRO A 49 -2.25 -2.85 8.58
N GLN A 50 -1.89 -1.60 8.85
CA GLN A 50 -1.66 -0.58 7.83
C GLN A 50 -0.62 -1.00 6.78
N TYR A 51 0.51 -1.61 7.17
CA TYR A 51 1.49 -2.12 6.18
C TYR A 51 0.89 -3.20 5.26
N THR A 52 0.05 -4.08 5.79
CA THR A 52 -0.65 -5.09 4.98
C THR A 52 -1.68 -4.44 4.06
N GLN A 53 -2.40 -3.40 4.51
CA GLN A 53 -3.34 -2.65 3.67
C GLN A 53 -2.61 -2.03 2.47
N VAL A 54 -1.48 -1.36 2.70
CA VAL A 54 -0.68 -0.75 1.63
C VAL A 54 -0.08 -1.84 0.72
N GLY A 55 0.50 -2.89 1.29
CA GLY A 55 1.20 -3.93 0.53
C GLY A 55 0.30 -4.84 -0.32
N ASN A 56 -0.98 -4.97 0.04
CA ASN A 56 -1.98 -5.73 -0.71
C ASN A 56 -2.81 -4.87 -1.67
N ALA A 57 -2.73 -3.54 -1.57
CA ALA A 57 -3.49 -2.65 -2.42
C ALA A 57 -2.98 -2.67 -3.86
N VAL A 58 -3.88 -2.38 -4.81
CA VAL A 58 -3.50 -2.03 -6.18
C VAL A 58 -3.09 -0.55 -6.20
N PRO A 59 -1.94 -0.18 -6.80
CA PRO A 59 -1.54 1.22 -6.91
C PRO A 59 -2.63 2.09 -7.54
N PRO A 60 -3.04 3.22 -6.93
CA PRO A 60 -4.11 4.07 -7.48
C PRO A 60 -3.86 4.56 -8.92
N LEU A 61 -2.60 4.86 -9.28
CA LEU A 61 -2.28 5.27 -10.66
C LEU A 61 -2.48 4.12 -11.67
N LEU A 62 -2.13 2.89 -11.30
CA LEU A 62 -2.37 1.72 -12.15
C LEU A 62 -3.87 1.46 -12.31
N ALA A 63 -4.62 1.49 -11.20
CA ALA A 63 -6.07 1.32 -11.22
C ALA A 63 -6.75 2.38 -12.10
N LYS A 64 -6.31 3.64 -12.02
CA LYS A 64 -6.80 4.74 -12.86
C LYS A 64 -6.54 4.48 -14.34
N ALA A 65 -5.34 4.06 -14.71
CA ALA A 65 -5.00 3.76 -16.10
C ALA A 65 -5.91 2.67 -16.69
N ILE A 66 -6.11 1.56 -15.95
CA ILE A 66 -7.01 0.47 -16.36
C ILE A 66 -8.46 0.97 -16.48
N ALA A 67 -8.95 1.75 -15.51
CA ALA A 67 -10.31 2.27 -15.53
C ALA A 67 -10.57 3.19 -16.74
N LEU A 68 -9.59 3.98 -17.17
CA LEU A 68 -9.71 4.81 -18.36
C LEU A 68 -9.87 3.98 -19.65
N GLU A 69 -9.15 2.87 -19.79
CA GLU A 69 -9.33 1.99 -20.94
C GLU A 69 -10.70 1.30 -20.94
N ILE A 70 -11.16 0.83 -19.78
CA ILE A 70 -12.52 0.28 -19.65
C ILE A 70 -13.57 1.34 -20.01
N TYR A 71 -13.40 2.58 -19.55
CA TYR A 71 -14.33 3.67 -19.82
C TYR A 71 -14.45 4.01 -21.31
N LYS A 72 -13.34 3.95 -22.07
CA LYS A 72 -13.36 4.16 -23.53
C LYS A 72 -14.23 3.12 -24.22
N VAL A 73 -14.14 1.85 -23.80
CA VAL A 73 -14.95 0.76 -24.37
C VAL A 73 -16.43 0.93 -24.02
N LEU A 74 -16.75 1.35 -22.80
CA LEU A 74 -18.14 1.54 -22.36
C LEU A 74 -18.84 2.77 -22.95
N LYS A 75 -18.08 3.73 -23.49
CA LYS A 75 -18.60 4.96 -24.12
C LYS A 75 -18.69 4.89 -25.65
N GLN A 76 -18.31 3.76 -26.24
CA GLN A 76 -18.63 3.45 -27.63
C GLN A 76 -20.10 3.06 -27.74
#